data_AF-A0A4Y7TGP9-F1
#
_entry.id   AF-A0A4Y7TGP9-F1
#
_cell.length_a   1.000
_cell.length_b   1.000
_cell.length_c   1.000
_cell.angle_alpha   90.00
_cell.angle_beta   90.00
_cell.angle_gamma   90.00
#
_symmetry.space_group_name_H-M   'P 1'
#
loop_
_entity.id
_entity.type
_entity.pdbx_description
1 polymer ?
#
loop_
_entity_poly.entity_id
_entity_poly.type
_entity_poly.pdbx_seq_one_letter_code
_entity_poly.pdbx_strand_id
1 'polypeptide(L)'
;MHIFSTLSVSLILAASPPLKVWIKGIQEQGYKADFLPCLLQNVQGMLAVSRRFRDALNEWQKQNPVGDKIGDIFLANVRCFQPFLTYAACQISARDELETEEDTNHAFAAFVERIEGLSNPQNDGTELGLSALLSRPAMHLSRYPLLFQTVLQYTSGGSSDRSTLPTVIRLVENDITEYNAALTKSEKRWNLVLLQRRLKSRPGEEVASRNLACLYPRAVDSYHSST
;
A
#
# COMPACT_ATOMS: atom_id res chain seq x y z
N MET A 1 -0.01 -9.63 -25.24
CA MET A 1 -1.29 -9.16 -24.67
C MET A 1 -1.59 -9.67 -23.25
N HIS A 2 -0.91 -10.70 -22.71
CA HIS A 2 -1.11 -11.18 -21.33
C HIS A 2 -0.49 -10.29 -20.21
N ILE A 3 0.46 -9.40 -20.54
CA ILE A 3 1.21 -8.59 -19.57
C ILE A 3 0.30 -7.63 -18.79
N PHE A 4 -0.70 -7.03 -19.43
CA PHE A 4 -1.60 -6.08 -18.76
C PHE A 4 -2.69 -6.76 -17.93
N SER A 5 -3.07 -8.00 -18.26
CA SER A 5 -4.02 -8.79 -17.46
C SER A 5 -3.43 -9.17 -16.09
N THR A 6 -2.14 -9.49 -16.03
CA THR A 6 -1.46 -9.82 -14.77
C THR A 6 -1.18 -8.57 -13.92
N LEU A 7 -0.98 -7.41 -14.55
CA LEU A 7 -0.84 -6.11 -13.87
C LEU A 7 -2.17 -5.59 -13.29
N SER A 8 -3.30 -5.83 -13.96
CA SER A 8 -4.64 -5.46 -13.51
C SER A 8 -5.13 -6.29 -12.30
N VAL A 9 -4.78 -7.58 -12.26
CA VAL A 9 -5.26 -8.52 -11.25
C VAL A 9 -4.41 -8.48 -9.97
N SER A 10 -3.12 -8.15 -10.07
CA SER A 10 -2.22 -8.04 -8.91
C SER A 10 -2.37 -6.72 -8.12
N LEU A 11 -3.13 -5.76 -8.65
CA LEU A 11 -3.20 -4.37 -8.16
C LEU A 11 -4.03 -4.17 -6.88
N ILE A 12 -4.68 -5.21 -6.37
CA ILE A 12 -5.75 -5.03 -5.38
C ILE A 12 -5.44 -5.79 -4.11
N LEU A 13 -4.77 -5.12 -3.17
CA LEU A 13 -4.60 -5.60 -1.81
C LEU A 13 -5.93 -6.05 -1.18
N ALA A 14 -7.08 -5.46 -1.53
CA ALA A 14 -8.35 -5.76 -0.85
C ALA A 14 -9.49 -6.33 -1.69
N ALA A 15 -9.24 -6.65 -2.96
CA ALA A 15 -10.12 -7.54 -3.70
C ALA A 15 -9.50 -8.91 -3.92
N SER A 16 -8.23 -9.10 -3.56
CA SER A 16 -7.63 -10.43 -3.49
C SER A 16 -8.42 -11.24 -2.43
N PRO A 17 -8.95 -12.42 -2.79
CA PRO A 17 -9.68 -13.29 -1.86
C PRO A 17 -8.97 -13.49 -0.49
N PRO A 18 -7.63 -13.60 -0.42
CA PRO A 18 -6.89 -13.69 0.84
C PRO A 18 -7.20 -12.56 1.84
N LEU A 19 -7.11 -11.26 1.47
CA LEU A 19 -7.29 -10.18 2.46
C LEU A 19 -8.74 -10.11 2.98
N LYS A 20 -9.73 -10.48 2.16
CA LYS A 20 -11.13 -10.54 2.61
C LYS A 20 -11.35 -11.62 3.66
N VAL A 21 -10.68 -12.76 3.52
CA VAL A 21 -10.70 -13.84 4.52
C VAL A 21 -10.09 -13.36 5.83
N TRP A 22 -8.95 -12.66 5.77
CA TRP A 22 -8.33 -12.04 6.94
C TRP A 22 -9.26 -11.03 7.64
N ILE A 23 -9.81 -10.07 6.92
CA ILE A 23 -10.70 -9.04 7.49
C ILE A 23 -11.93 -9.67 8.15
N LYS A 24 -12.59 -10.61 7.46
CA LYS A 24 -13.77 -11.29 7.98
C LYS A 24 -13.42 -12.09 9.23
N GLY A 25 -12.30 -12.82 9.19
CA GLY A 25 -11.82 -13.61 10.32
C GLY A 25 -11.51 -12.77 11.54
N ILE A 26 -10.92 -11.58 11.37
CA ILE A 26 -10.71 -10.61 12.46
C ILE A 26 -12.06 -10.13 12.99
N GLN A 27 -13.02 -9.75 12.14
CA GLN A 27 -14.34 -9.31 12.61
C GLN A 27 -15.10 -10.37 13.41
N GLU A 28 -15.04 -11.65 12.99
CA GLU A 28 -15.73 -12.77 13.65
C GLU A 28 -15.18 -13.09 15.04
N GLN A 29 -13.93 -12.74 15.33
CA GLN A 29 -13.29 -12.94 16.64
C GLN A 29 -13.66 -11.86 17.67
N GLY A 30 -14.42 -10.83 17.27
CA GLY A 30 -14.89 -9.79 18.19
C GLY A 30 -13.79 -8.82 18.68
N TYR A 31 -12.74 -8.59 17.89
CA TYR A 31 -11.71 -7.60 18.22
C TYR A 31 -12.30 -6.19 18.41
N LYS A 32 -11.59 -5.36 19.17
CA LYS A 32 -11.96 -3.95 19.42
C LYS A 32 -12.22 -3.23 18.10
N ALA A 33 -13.24 -2.37 18.09
CA ALA A 33 -13.66 -1.60 16.90
C ALA A 33 -12.50 -0.81 16.25
N ASP A 34 -11.50 -0.43 17.04
CA ASP A 34 -10.37 0.38 16.59
C ASP A 34 -9.19 -0.45 16.01
N PHE A 35 -9.13 -1.76 16.25
CA PHE A 35 -7.99 -2.60 15.83
C PHE A 35 -7.87 -2.67 14.30
N LEU A 36 -8.98 -2.97 13.61
CA LEU A 36 -9.00 -3.04 12.15
C LEU A 36 -8.69 -1.68 11.48
N PRO A 37 -9.30 -0.55 11.89
CA PRO A 37 -8.88 0.77 11.42
C PRO A 37 -7.40 1.07 11.68
N CYS A 38 -6.86 0.66 12.83
CA CYS A 38 -5.45 0.89 13.16
C CYS A 38 -4.50 0.02 12.33
N LEU A 39 -4.92 -1.20 11.97
CA LEU A 39 -4.15 -2.12 11.13
C LEU A 39 -4.23 -1.76 9.64
N LEU A 40 -5.42 -1.41 9.18
CA LEU A 40 -5.72 -1.18 7.76
C LEU A 40 -5.50 0.27 7.33
N GLN A 41 -5.56 1.23 8.24
CA GLN A 41 -5.24 2.65 8.01
C GLN A 41 -5.88 3.18 6.71
N ASN A 42 -5.11 3.83 5.84
CA ASN A 42 -5.58 4.35 4.56
C ASN A 42 -5.64 3.29 3.42
N VAL A 43 -5.79 2.00 3.73
CA VAL A 43 -5.93 0.98 2.68
C VAL A 43 -7.11 1.30 1.77
N GLN A 44 -8.21 1.85 2.30
CA GLN A 44 -9.40 2.21 1.50
C GLN A 44 -9.10 3.28 0.44
N GLY A 45 -8.34 4.31 0.79
CA GLY A 45 -7.91 5.32 -0.18
C GLY A 45 -7.03 4.73 -1.28
N MET A 46 -6.09 3.85 -0.93
CA MET A 46 -5.27 3.15 -1.92
C MET A 46 -6.09 2.29 -2.86
N LEU A 47 -7.06 1.54 -2.32
CA LEU A 47 -7.94 0.68 -3.10
C LEU A 47 -8.84 1.46 -4.04
N ALA A 48 -9.30 2.64 -3.63
CA ALA A 48 -10.08 3.51 -4.48
C ALA A 48 -9.25 3.94 -5.71
N VAL A 49 -8.00 4.36 -5.49
CA VAL A 49 -7.08 4.75 -6.56
C VAL A 49 -6.73 3.56 -7.46
N SER A 50 -6.37 2.41 -6.88
CA SER A 50 -6.07 1.19 -7.64
C SER A 50 -7.26 0.73 -8.48
N ARG A 51 -8.48 0.74 -7.93
CA ARG A 51 -9.69 0.37 -8.68
C ARG A 51 -9.95 1.35 -9.83
N ARG A 52 -9.91 2.65 -9.56
CA ARG A 52 -10.06 3.68 -10.59
C ARG A 52 -9.05 3.49 -11.72
N PHE A 53 -7.79 3.24 -11.38
CA PHE A 53 -6.72 3.06 -12.36
C PHE A 53 -6.93 1.80 -13.19
N ARG A 54 -7.26 0.67 -12.54
CA ARG A 54 -7.61 -0.59 -13.20
C ARG A 54 -8.79 -0.43 -14.14
N ASP A 55 -9.84 0.25 -13.71
CA ASP A 55 -11.07 0.42 -14.48
C ASP A 55 -10.80 1.31 -15.71
N ALA A 56 -9.96 2.34 -15.59
CA ALA A 56 -9.48 3.15 -16.71
C ALA A 56 -8.67 2.33 -17.73
N LEU A 57 -7.76 1.46 -17.25
CA LEU A 57 -7.00 0.55 -18.12
C LEU A 57 -7.91 -0.47 -18.83
N ASN A 58 -8.86 -1.06 -18.10
CA ASN A 58 -9.79 -2.03 -18.67
C ASN A 58 -10.67 -1.39 -19.76
N GLU A 59 -11.16 -0.17 -19.51
CA GLU A 59 -11.98 0.54 -20.49
C GLU A 59 -11.17 0.94 -21.73
N TRP A 60 -9.95 1.42 -21.54
CA TRP A 60 -9.05 1.68 -22.66
C TRP A 60 -8.74 0.43 -23.48
N GLN A 61 -8.49 -0.70 -22.82
CA GLN A 61 -8.17 -1.96 -23.50
C GLN A 61 -9.32 -2.45 -24.37
N LYS A 62 -10.58 -2.22 -23.96
CA LYS A 62 -11.76 -2.52 -24.78
C LYS A 62 -11.84 -1.64 -26.02
N GLN A 63 -11.52 -0.35 -25.87
CA GLN A 63 -11.58 0.63 -26.96
C GLN A 63 -10.39 0.55 -27.91
N ASN A 64 -9.25 0.01 -27.45
CA ASN A 64 -7.99 -0.05 -28.19
C ASN A 64 -7.44 -1.49 -28.20
N PRO A 65 -8.01 -2.40 -29.01
CA PRO A 65 -7.61 -3.81 -29.02
C PRO A 65 -6.14 -4.03 -29.41
N VAL A 66 -5.58 -3.15 -30.24
CA VAL A 66 -4.19 -3.22 -30.73
C VAL A 66 -3.23 -2.33 -29.91
N GLY A 67 -3.77 -1.41 -29.09
CA GLY A 67 -3.01 -0.66 -28.07
C GLY A 67 -1.88 0.22 -28.59
N ASP A 68 -2.19 1.37 -29.21
CA ASP A 68 -1.16 2.25 -29.79
C ASP A 68 -0.70 3.40 -28.86
N LYS A 69 -1.51 3.75 -27.84
CA LYS A 69 -1.25 4.89 -26.94
C LYS A 69 -1.78 4.65 -25.53
N ILE A 70 -0.89 4.41 -24.59
CA ILE A 70 -1.20 4.14 -23.18
C ILE A 70 -0.69 5.24 -22.23
N GLY A 71 0.28 6.05 -22.68
CA GLY A 71 0.95 7.05 -21.85
C GLY A 71 0.00 8.04 -21.18
N ASP A 72 -1.04 8.49 -21.89
CA ASP A 72 -2.02 9.47 -21.38
C ASP A 72 -2.81 8.95 -20.18
N ILE A 73 -3.15 7.66 -20.17
CA ILE A 73 -3.89 7.03 -19.07
C ILE A 73 -3.02 7.00 -17.82
N PHE A 74 -1.75 6.64 -17.97
CA PHE A 74 -0.82 6.68 -16.86
C PHE A 74 -0.61 8.12 -16.38
N LEU A 75 -0.40 9.07 -17.28
CA LEU A 75 -0.21 10.47 -16.93
C LEU A 75 -1.38 11.05 -16.13
N ALA A 76 -2.62 10.66 -16.48
CA ALA A 76 -3.83 11.08 -15.77
C ALA A 76 -3.97 10.46 -14.37
N ASN A 77 -3.40 9.27 -14.13
CA ASN A 77 -3.60 8.51 -12.89
C ASN A 77 -2.42 8.55 -11.92
N VAL A 78 -1.18 8.74 -12.38
CA VAL A 78 0.03 8.79 -11.53
C VAL A 78 -0.10 9.87 -10.45
N ARG A 79 -0.70 11.02 -10.79
CA ARG A 79 -0.96 12.12 -9.84
C ARG A 79 -1.89 11.74 -8.67
N CYS A 80 -2.59 10.61 -8.77
CA CYS A 80 -3.50 10.13 -7.73
C CYS A 80 -2.84 9.18 -6.72
N PHE A 81 -1.53 8.93 -6.77
CA PHE A 81 -0.85 7.97 -5.88
C PHE A 81 -0.61 8.46 -4.43
N GLN A 82 -1.07 9.66 -4.06
CA GLN A 82 -1.00 10.20 -2.69
C GLN A 82 -1.48 9.25 -1.57
N PRO A 83 -2.55 8.44 -1.72
CA PRO A 83 -2.95 7.49 -0.69
C PRO A 83 -1.88 6.43 -0.37
N PHE A 84 -0.99 6.10 -1.31
CA PHE A 84 0.13 5.20 -1.06
C PHE A 84 1.13 5.82 -0.07
N LEU A 85 1.43 7.12 -0.20
CA LEU A 85 2.31 7.84 0.74
C LEU A 85 1.73 7.85 2.17
N THR A 86 0.43 8.08 2.26
CA THR A 86 -0.30 8.07 3.54
C THR A 86 -0.22 6.69 4.22
N TYR A 87 -0.38 5.63 3.42
CA TYR A 87 -0.26 4.27 3.92
C TYR A 87 1.17 3.94 4.37
N ALA A 88 2.19 4.36 3.62
CA ALA A 88 3.60 4.20 3.99
C ALA A 88 3.90 4.77 5.37
N ALA A 89 3.31 5.93 5.68
CA ALA A 89 3.50 6.61 6.96
C ALA A 89 2.91 5.81 8.14
N CYS A 90 1.94 4.93 7.92
CA CYS A 90 1.27 4.17 8.98
C CYS A 90 1.67 2.68 9.01
N GLN A 91 2.39 2.21 7.99
CA GLN A 91 2.74 0.80 7.81
C GLN A 91 3.54 0.22 8.99
N ILE A 92 4.44 1.00 9.56
CA ILE A 92 5.35 0.53 10.63
C ILE A 92 4.59 0.33 11.94
N SER A 93 3.71 1.25 12.31
CA SER A 93 2.86 1.10 13.50
C SER A 93 1.85 -0.02 13.33
N ALA A 94 1.28 -0.19 12.13
CA ALA A 94 0.36 -1.29 11.85
C ALA A 94 1.06 -2.67 11.96
N ARG A 95 2.32 -2.76 11.51
CA ARG A 95 3.12 -3.99 11.65
C ARG A 95 3.45 -4.29 13.13
N ASP A 96 3.89 -3.28 13.89
CA ASP A 96 4.22 -3.43 15.32
C ASP A 96 3.00 -3.86 16.15
N GLU A 97 1.83 -3.28 15.87
CA GLU A 97 0.56 -3.65 16.51
C GLU A 97 0.16 -5.10 16.17
N LEU A 98 0.35 -5.51 14.90
CA LEU A 98 0.08 -6.88 14.46
C LEU A 98 1.00 -7.89 15.15
N GLU A 99 2.31 -7.63 15.16
CA GLU A 99 3.32 -8.47 15.82
C GLU A 99 3.05 -8.55 17.33
N THR A 100 2.72 -7.44 17.97
CA THR A 100 2.39 -7.41 19.41
C THR A 100 1.13 -8.24 19.71
N GLU A 101 0.08 -8.14 18.88
CA GLU A 101 -1.14 -8.93 19.07
C GLU A 101 -0.87 -10.43 18.86
N GLU A 102 -0.03 -10.80 17.89
CA GLU A 102 0.38 -12.18 17.66
C GLU A 102 1.19 -12.75 18.83
N ASP A 103 2.10 -11.96 19.40
CA ASP A 103 2.94 -12.37 20.54
C ASP A 103 2.14 -12.47 21.85
N THR A 104 1.13 -11.62 22.05
CA THR A 104 0.44 -11.48 23.34
C THR A 104 -0.91 -12.19 23.40
N ASN A 105 -1.54 -12.49 22.25
CA ASN A 105 -2.86 -13.09 22.17
C ASN A 105 -2.81 -14.46 21.47
N HIS A 106 -2.77 -15.54 22.27
CA HIS A 106 -2.77 -16.91 21.76
C HIS A 106 -3.97 -17.25 20.85
N ALA A 107 -5.13 -16.64 21.06
CA ALA A 107 -6.29 -16.86 20.19
C ALA A 107 -6.08 -16.21 18.82
N PHE A 108 -5.42 -15.05 18.77
CA PHE A 108 -5.03 -14.40 17.52
C PHE A 108 -3.95 -15.18 16.79
N ALA A 109 -2.91 -15.65 17.50
CA ALA A 109 -1.86 -16.49 16.91
C ALA A 109 -2.42 -17.79 16.30
N ALA A 110 -3.30 -18.50 17.01
CA ALA A 110 -3.98 -19.69 16.49
C ALA A 110 -4.90 -19.36 15.30
N PHE A 111 -5.50 -18.17 15.28
CA PHE A 111 -6.27 -17.68 14.14
C PHE A 111 -5.37 -17.44 12.92
N VAL A 112 -4.23 -16.77 13.09
CA VAL A 112 -3.22 -16.52 12.04
C VAL A 112 -2.77 -17.85 11.45
N GLU A 113 -2.31 -18.78 12.28
CA GLU A 113 -1.84 -20.11 11.86
C GLU A 113 -2.92 -20.88 11.08
N ARG A 114 -4.18 -20.82 11.53
CA ARG A 114 -5.30 -21.46 10.83
C ARG A 114 -5.57 -20.82 9.46
N ILE A 115 -5.57 -19.50 9.34
CA ILE A 115 -5.80 -18.82 8.06
C ILE A 115 -4.64 -19.06 7.09
N GLU A 116 -3.41 -19.06 7.59
CA GLU A 116 -2.22 -19.40 6.80
C GLU A 116 -2.26 -20.87 6.35
N GLY A 117 -2.65 -21.80 7.22
CA GLY A 117 -2.85 -23.21 6.88
C GLY A 117 -3.98 -23.47 5.88
N LEU A 118 -5.03 -22.63 5.85
CA LEU A 118 -6.10 -22.67 4.85
C LEU A 118 -5.65 -22.12 3.48
N SER A 119 -4.54 -21.38 3.44
CA SER A 119 -3.94 -20.84 2.23
C SER A 119 -3.07 -21.93 1.57
N ASN A 120 -3.73 -22.94 0.97
CA ASN A 120 -3.12 -24.15 0.42
C ASN A 120 -2.12 -23.86 -0.75
N PRO A 121 -0.96 -24.54 -0.86
CA PRO A 121 0.11 -24.28 -1.86
C PRO A 121 -0.26 -24.50 -3.34
N GLN A 122 -1.43 -25.06 -3.63
CA GLN A 122 -1.86 -25.43 -4.99
C GLN A 122 -2.56 -24.29 -5.75
N ASN A 123 -2.86 -23.16 -5.09
CA ASN A 123 -3.52 -22.02 -5.71
C ASN A 123 -2.63 -20.77 -5.60
N ASP A 124 -1.91 -20.46 -6.68
CA ASP A 124 -1.28 -19.16 -6.95
C ASP A 124 -0.25 -18.67 -5.92
N GLY A 125 0.73 -19.51 -5.56
CA GLY A 125 2.08 -19.08 -5.14
C GLY A 125 2.18 -17.99 -4.05
N THR A 126 1.19 -17.89 -3.17
CA THR A 126 1.03 -16.80 -2.20
C THR A 126 1.05 -17.38 -0.79
N GLU A 127 2.22 -17.86 -0.36
CA GLU A 127 2.55 -18.04 1.06
C GLU A 127 2.77 -16.65 1.68
N LEU A 128 1.72 -15.90 1.93
CA LEU A 128 1.89 -14.54 2.46
C LEU A 128 0.95 -14.32 3.63
N GLY A 129 1.54 -14.46 4.83
CA GLY A 129 0.95 -14.02 6.08
C GLY A 129 0.50 -12.55 6.03
N LEU A 130 -0.33 -12.16 6.99
CA LEU A 130 -0.99 -10.85 6.99
C LEU A 130 0.03 -9.69 6.91
N SER A 131 1.16 -9.79 7.60
CA SER A 131 2.26 -8.81 7.54
C SER A 131 2.81 -8.61 6.12
N ALA A 132 2.94 -9.70 5.37
CA ALA A 132 3.45 -9.66 4.02
C ALA A 132 2.40 -9.12 3.03
N LEU A 133 1.11 -9.40 3.26
CA LEU A 133 0.00 -8.77 2.53
C LEU A 133 -0.01 -7.25 2.73
N LEU A 134 0.19 -6.77 3.95
CA LEU A 134 0.24 -5.34 4.26
C LEU A 134 1.46 -4.64 3.63
N SER A 135 2.51 -5.37 3.26
CA SER A 135 3.74 -4.80 2.68
C SER A 135 3.75 -4.74 1.15
N ARG A 136 2.83 -5.43 0.48
CA ARG A 136 2.72 -5.51 -0.99
C ARG A 136 2.57 -4.18 -1.75
N PRO A 137 1.92 -3.10 -1.24
CA PRO A 137 1.73 -1.92 -2.06
C PRO A 137 3.02 -1.22 -2.48
N ALA A 138 4.04 -1.26 -1.61
CA ALA A 138 5.37 -0.72 -1.90
C ALA A 138 6.03 -1.43 -3.10
N MET A 139 5.83 -2.75 -3.22
CA MET A 139 6.40 -3.56 -4.29
C MET A 139 5.76 -3.30 -5.66
N HIS A 140 4.55 -2.74 -5.68
CA HIS A 140 3.85 -2.49 -6.93
C HIS A 140 4.34 -1.21 -7.61
N LEU A 141 4.48 -0.13 -6.84
CA LEU A 141 4.93 1.16 -7.38
C LEU A 141 6.31 1.03 -8.05
N SER A 142 7.22 0.28 -7.43
CA SER A 142 8.59 0.08 -7.93
C SER A 142 8.70 -0.68 -9.27
N ARG A 143 7.64 -1.40 -9.69
CA ARG A 143 7.62 -2.16 -10.94
C ARG A 143 7.26 -1.32 -12.16
N TYR A 144 6.53 -0.22 -11.97
CA TYR A 144 6.03 0.61 -13.05
C TYR A 144 7.13 1.22 -13.94
N PRO A 145 8.24 1.78 -13.39
CA PRO A 145 9.31 2.31 -14.22
C PRO A 145 9.88 1.26 -15.20
N LEU A 146 10.17 0.05 -14.72
CA LEU A 146 10.70 -1.05 -15.54
C LEU A 146 9.70 -1.48 -16.64
N LEU A 147 8.42 -1.55 -16.28
CA LEU A 147 7.37 -1.86 -17.23
C LEU A 147 7.29 -0.80 -18.34
N PHE A 148 7.26 0.48 -18.00
CA PHE A 148 7.16 1.55 -19.00
C PHE A 148 8.42 1.68 -19.84
N GLN A 149 9.60 1.41 -19.28
CA GLN A 149 10.83 1.29 -20.05
C GLN A 149 10.71 0.19 -21.11
N THR A 150 10.13 -0.96 -20.75
CA THR A 150 9.89 -2.07 -21.68
C THR A 150 8.89 -1.65 -22.77
N VAL A 151 7.76 -1.03 -22.40
CA VAL A 151 6.77 -0.53 -23.38
C VAL A 151 7.41 0.49 -24.33
N LEU A 152 8.20 1.43 -23.79
CA LEU A 152 8.89 2.45 -24.57
C LEU A 152 9.87 1.87 -25.59
N GLN A 153 10.58 0.79 -25.24
CA GLN A 153 11.49 0.10 -26.17
C GLN A 153 10.77 -0.39 -27.43
N TYR A 154 9.55 -0.92 -27.27
CA TYR A 154 8.74 -1.46 -28.37
C TYR A 154 7.76 -0.45 -29.00
N THR A 155 7.73 0.79 -28.52
CA THR A 155 6.84 1.84 -29.04
C THR A 155 7.34 2.37 -30.39
N SER A 156 6.48 2.55 -31.40
CA SER A 156 6.91 3.10 -32.69
C SER A 156 7.44 4.54 -32.58
N GLY A 157 8.34 4.96 -33.47
CA GLY A 157 8.95 6.30 -33.43
C GLY A 157 7.96 7.45 -33.62
N GLY A 158 6.84 7.20 -34.31
CA GLY A 158 5.79 8.20 -34.56
C GLY A 158 4.72 8.30 -33.46
N SER A 159 4.81 7.48 -32.40
CA SER A 159 3.82 7.51 -31.31
C SER A 159 4.09 8.64 -30.31
N SER A 160 3.02 9.27 -29.81
CA SER A 160 3.09 10.24 -28.70
C SER A 160 3.57 9.62 -27.39
N ASP A 161 3.52 8.29 -27.25
CA ASP A 161 4.07 7.60 -26.08
C ASP A 161 5.59 7.71 -25.98
N ARG A 162 6.30 8.00 -27.08
CA ARG A 162 7.74 8.25 -27.07
C ARG A 162 8.15 9.46 -26.22
N SER A 163 7.29 10.48 -26.11
CA SER A 163 7.51 11.63 -25.21
C SER A 163 6.76 11.50 -23.89
N THR A 164 5.60 10.83 -23.89
CA THR A 164 4.73 10.72 -22.72
C THR A 164 5.26 9.72 -21.69
N LEU A 165 5.70 8.53 -22.12
CA LEU A 165 6.19 7.49 -21.20
C LEU A 165 7.43 7.90 -20.41
N PRO A 166 8.45 8.59 -20.97
CA PRO A 166 9.55 9.14 -20.17
C PRO A 166 9.09 10.09 -19.07
N THR A 167 8.06 10.90 -19.33
CA THR A 167 7.48 11.81 -18.34
C THR A 167 6.78 11.03 -17.23
N VAL A 168 5.99 10.02 -17.60
CA VAL A 168 5.32 9.10 -16.66
C VAL A 168 6.34 8.39 -15.76
N ILE A 169 7.41 7.84 -16.33
CA ILE A 169 8.48 7.16 -15.59
C ILE A 169 9.06 8.08 -14.51
N ARG A 170 9.44 9.30 -14.89
CA ARG A 170 9.99 10.28 -13.95
C ARG A 170 9.04 10.63 -12.81
N LEU A 171 7.74 10.78 -13.10
CA LEU A 171 6.74 11.08 -12.07
C LEU A 171 6.61 9.93 -11.09
N VAL A 172 6.57 8.69 -11.57
CA VAL A 172 6.49 7.51 -10.71
C VAL A 172 7.76 7.32 -9.88
N GLU A 173 8.94 7.57 -10.45
CA GLU A 173 10.21 7.54 -9.70
C GLU A 173 10.25 8.59 -8.58
N ASN A 174 9.67 9.78 -8.82
CA ASN A 174 9.51 10.79 -7.78
C ASN A 174 8.57 10.31 -6.66
N ASP A 175 7.41 9.74 -7.02
CA ASP A 175 6.46 9.21 -6.05
C ASP A 175 7.06 8.06 -5.21
N ILE A 176 7.85 7.17 -5.82
CA ILE A 176 8.58 6.11 -5.11
C ILE A 176 9.59 6.72 -4.13
N THR A 177 10.30 7.76 -4.55
CA THR A 177 11.27 8.47 -3.70
C THR A 177 10.58 9.09 -2.49
N GLU A 178 9.45 9.78 -2.71
CA GLU A 178 8.63 10.35 -1.64
C GLU A 178 8.05 9.27 -0.71
N TYR A 179 7.60 8.14 -1.26
CA TYR A 179 7.10 6.99 -0.49
C TYR A 179 8.17 6.46 0.46
N ASN A 180 9.38 6.22 -0.05
CA ASN A 180 10.49 5.73 0.76
C ASN A 180 10.91 6.74 1.82
N ALA A 181 10.95 8.03 1.48
CA ALA A 181 11.24 9.09 2.46
C ALA A 181 10.18 9.14 3.58
N ALA A 182 8.90 9.00 3.24
CA ALA A 182 7.81 8.94 4.21
C ALA A 182 7.93 7.72 5.14
N LEU A 183 8.26 6.54 4.57
CA LEU A 183 8.49 5.31 5.33
C LEU A 183 9.66 5.48 6.32
N THR A 184 10.83 5.92 5.86
CA THR A 184 12.00 6.16 6.72
C THR A 184 11.71 7.20 7.80
N LYS A 185 10.96 8.26 7.47
CA LYS A 185 10.55 9.27 8.45
C LYS A 185 9.60 8.69 9.50
N SER A 186 8.67 7.85 9.10
CA SER A 186 7.76 7.13 10.01
C SER A 186 8.54 6.19 10.92
N GLU A 187 9.50 5.44 10.37
CA GLU A 187 10.35 4.52 11.13
C GLU A 187 11.11 5.22 12.24
N LYS A 188 11.78 6.34 11.90
CA LYS A 188 12.50 7.16 12.88
C LYS A 188 11.57 7.65 13.99
N ARG A 189 10.36 8.10 13.63
CA ARG A 189 9.37 8.55 14.61
C ARG A 189 8.87 7.42 15.50
N TRP A 190 8.63 6.24 14.92
CA TRP A 190 8.20 5.05 15.66
C TRP A 190 9.27 4.60 16.65
N ASN A 191 10.53 4.57 16.23
CA ASN A 191 11.66 4.22 17.11
C ASN A 191 11.76 5.17 18.32
N LEU A 192 11.52 6.48 18.13
CA LEU A 192 11.47 7.42 19.25
C LEU A 192 10.32 7.12 20.22
N VAL A 193 9.17 6.71 19.71
CA VAL A 193 8.03 6.28 20.53
C VAL A 193 8.35 5.02 21.32
N LEU A 194 8.96 4.02 20.69
CA LEU A 194 9.39 2.80 21.38
C LEU A 194 10.43 3.10 22.47
N LEU A 195 11.39 3.99 22.19
CA LEU A 195 12.36 4.44 23.18
C LEU A 195 11.69 5.18 24.35
N GLN A 196 10.74 6.07 24.07
CA GLN A 196 9.98 6.77 25.10
C GLN A 196 9.21 5.79 26.00
N ARG A 197 8.58 4.74 25.43
CA ARG A 197 7.88 3.71 26.22
C ARG A 197 8.84 2.93 27.14
N ARG A 198 10.10 2.75 26.75
CA ARG A 198 11.12 2.03 27.52
C ARG A 198 11.80 2.91 28.58
N LEU A 199 11.76 4.23 28.43
CA LEU A 199 12.28 5.16 29.42
C LEU A 199 11.37 5.15 30.65
N LYS A 200 11.89 4.64 31.78
CA LYS A 200 11.25 4.81 33.07
C LYS A 200 11.25 6.29 33.42
N SER A 201 10.08 6.89 33.58
CA SER A 201 9.97 8.25 34.12
C SER A 201 10.59 8.29 35.52
N ARG A 202 11.36 9.33 35.81
CA ARG A 202 11.81 9.56 37.19
C ARG A 202 10.57 9.82 38.07
N PRO A 203 10.52 9.37 39.33
CA PRO A 203 9.41 9.66 40.20
C PRO A 203 9.24 11.19 40.32
N GLY A 204 8.11 11.72 39.83
CA GLY A 204 7.79 13.16 39.81
C GLY A 204 7.69 13.80 38.41
N GLU A 205 8.01 13.08 37.34
CA GLU A 205 7.92 13.60 35.96
C GLU A 205 6.63 13.12 35.29
N GLU A 206 5.61 13.98 35.18
CA GLU A 206 4.40 13.68 34.39
C GLU A 206 4.75 13.64 32.91
N VAL A 207 5.00 12.44 32.39
CA VAL A 207 5.12 12.24 30.94
C VAL A 207 3.70 12.28 30.39
N ALA A 208 3.32 13.43 29.80
CA ALA A 208 2.05 13.59 29.12
C ALA A 208 1.81 12.40 28.19
N SER A 209 0.82 11.57 28.53
CA SER A 209 0.37 10.42 27.75
C SER A 209 -0.29 10.93 26.47
N ARG A 210 0.53 11.36 25.50
CA ARG A 210 0.03 11.70 24.17
C ARG A 210 -0.46 10.42 23.53
N ASN A 211 -1.78 10.31 23.43
CA ASN A 211 -2.50 9.24 22.75
C ASN A 211 -1.78 8.83 21.46
N LEU A 212 -1.33 7.58 21.43
CA LEU A 212 -0.59 6.96 20.32
C LEU A 212 -1.44 6.79 19.05
N ALA A 213 -2.74 7.01 19.16
CA ALA A 213 -3.70 6.96 18.05
C ALA A 213 -3.48 8.03 16.95
N CYS A 214 -2.57 8.99 17.13
CA CYS A 214 -2.44 10.15 16.23
C CYS A 214 -1.03 10.37 15.64
N LEU A 215 -0.24 9.31 15.45
CA LEU A 215 1.00 9.38 14.65
C LEU A 215 0.75 9.55 13.14
N TYR A 216 -0.50 9.59 12.70
CA TYR A 216 -0.87 10.14 11.40
C TYR A 216 -0.26 11.55 11.31
N PRO A 217 0.67 11.81 10.38
CA PRO A 217 1.08 13.17 10.15
C PRO A 217 -0.17 13.95 9.75
N ARG A 218 -0.50 15.05 10.46
CA ARG A 218 -1.29 16.16 9.88
C ARG A 218 -0.60 16.80 8.66
N ALA A 219 0.22 16.05 7.92
CA ALA A 219 1.09 16.54 6.84
C ALA A 219 0.45 16.39 5.46
N VAL A 220 -0.84 16.02 5.38
CA VAL A 220 -1.60 16.09 4.13
C VAL A 220 -2.19 17.49 3.93
N ASP A 221 -2.25 18.32 4.98
CA ASP A 221 -2.82 19.68 4.91
C ASP A 221 -1.96 20.68 4.11
N SER A 222 -0.70 20.34 3.78
CA SER A 222 0.20 21.24 3.03
C SER A 222 0.11 21.11 1.50
N TYR A 223 -0.67 20.17 0.96
CA TYR A 223 -0.86 20.04 -0.51
C TYR A 223 -2.15 20.69 -1.04
N HIS A 224 -3.04 21.16 -0.16
CA HIS A 224 -4.25 21.89 -0.55
C HIS A 224 -4.06 23.41 -0.67
N SER A 225 -2.83 23.92 -0.47
CA SER A 225 -2.52 25.35 -0.58
C SER A 225 -1.86 25.76 -1.90
N SER A 226 -1.77 24.86 -2.88
CA SER A 226 -1.20 25.14 -4.20
C SER A 226 -2.08 24.58 -5.31
N THR A 227 -3.30 25.12 -5.40
CA THR A 227 -4.12 25.18 -6.62
C THR A 227 -4.74 26.55 -6.70
#